data_AF-A0A0C3FQV9-F1
#
_entry.id   AF-A0A0C3FQV9-F1
#
_cell.length_a   1.000
_cell.length_b   1.000
_cell.length_c   1.000
_cell.angle_alpha   90.00
_cell.angle_beta   90.00
_cell.angle_gamma   90.00
#
_symmetry.space_group_name_H-M   'P 1'
#
loop_
_entity.id
_entity.type
_entity.pdbx_description
1 polymer ?
#
loop_
_entity_poly.entity_id
_entity_poly.type
_entity_poly.pdbx_seq_one_letter_code
_entity_poly.pdbx_strand_id
1 'polypeptide(L)'
;MSYTSRASLIHTAPLPKLNVSLYEALVTELPRYRDILDFVRADTEYVNEIVRGVSMLTQSNEIDHAVFPGNNMIYRRLIVYIFAHVMLCSRDKSFLDEFKQKWKNQDNFDILRDHQSVKDTLSDIFRHRLQVQSYPTLHSEEEFRKLVAIDTIGLCAQLTIVVTDNSNFKKVLAQRGPEAQVLLNLLQARLDFPLDPLHKSRHVKALLELSRASGLYPDCLALRGVEMEEFPVVHGGYGDVYKGTWQGKLIAVKVMKMYQTSDIVKLLKV
;
A
#
# COMPACT_ATOMS: atom_id res chain seq x y z
N MET A 1 9.18 -25.95 26.19
CA MET A 1 8.05 -26.07 25.24
C MET A 1 8.61 -26.37 23.85
N SER A 2 8.09 -27.36 23.13
CA SER A 2 8.49 -27.61 21.73
C SER A 2 7.98 -26.48 20.81
N TYR A 3 8.62 -26.25 19.66
CA TYR A 3 8.18 -25.27 18.64
C TYR A 3 6.72 -25.49 18.24
N THR A 4 6.30 -26.74 18.10
CA THR A 4 4.92 -27.16 17.81
C THR A 4 3.91 -26.67 18.86
N SER A 5 4.29 -26.68 20.14
CA SER A 5 3.42 -26.21 21.22
C SER A 5 3.30 -24.69 21.26
N ARG A 6 4.34 -23.94 20.84
CA ARG A 6 4.30 -22.47 20.73
C ARG A 6 3.53 -21.99 19.51
N ALA A 7 3.67 -22.68 18.38
CA ALA A 7 2.91 -22.40 17.16
C ALA A 7 1.40 -22.56 17.41
N SER A 8 0.96 -23.68 18.01
CA SER A 8 -0.45 -23.86 18.35
C SER A 8 -0.99 -22.75 19.26
N LEU A 9 -0.17 -22.22 20.16
CA LEU A 9 -0.59 -21.23 21.17
C LEU A 9 -1.10 -19.93 20.54
N ILE A 10 -0.41 -19.38 19.53
CA ILE A 10 -0.81 -18.09 18.92
C ILE A 10 -2.06 -18.16 18.07
N HIS A 11 -2.44 -19.35 17.63
CA HIS A 11 -3.64 -19.56 16.82
C HIS A 11 -4.88 -19.83 17.68
N THR A 12 -4.72 -20.51 18.82
CA THR A 12 -5.87 -20.97 19.61
C THR A 12 -6.04 -20.24 20.93
N ALA A 13 -4.99 -19.65 21.50
CA ALA A 13 -5.09 -18.95 22.77
C ALA A 13 -5.52 -17.49 22.57
N PRO A 14 -6.45 -16.99 23.38
CA PRO A 14 -6.83 -15.58 23.33
C PRO A 14 -5.67 -14.70 23.83
N LEU A 15 -5.46 -13.57 23.16
CA LEU A 15 -4.53 -12.55 23.62
C LEU A 15 -5.03 -11.94 24.95
N PRO A 16 -4.14 -11.75 25.93
CA PRO A 16 -4.48 -11.05 27.16
C PRO A 16 -5.13 -9.68 26.88
N LYS A 17 -6.16 -9.33 27.67
CA LYS A 17 -6.99 -8.11 27.56
C LYS A 17 -7.92 -8.01 26.35
N LEU A 18 -7.54 -8.54 25.18
CA LEU A 18 -8.38 -8.50 23.97
C LEU A 18 -9.37 -9.67 23.92
N ASN A 19 -9.06 -10.79 24.58
CA ASN A 19 -9.91 -11.99 24.67
C ASN A 19 -10.34 -12.57 23.31
N VAL A 20 -9.49 -12.43 22.30
CA VAL A 20 -9.65 -12.96 20.94
C VAL A 20 -8.31 -13.51 20.45
N SER A 21 -8.31 -14.36 19.42
CA SER A 21 -7.07 -14.87 18.82
C SER A 21 -6.23 -13.75 18.19
N LEU A 22 -4.95 -14.05 17.89
CA LEU A 22 -4.06 -13.09 17.22
C LEU A 22 -4.63 -12.61 15.88
N TYR A 23 -5.12 -13.54 15.06
CA TYR A 23 -5.67 -13.20 13.75
C TYR A 23 -6.91 -12.31 13.87
N GLU A 24 -7.87 -12.70 14.72
CA GLU A 24 -9.09 -11.92 14.98
C GLU A 24 -8.75 -10.51 15.46
N ALA A 25 -7.82 -10.37 16.41
CA ALA A 25 -7.37 -9.07 16.89
C ALA A 25 -6.81 -8.21 15.76
N LEU A 26 -5.99 -8.79 14.88
CA LEU A 26 -5.36 -8.07 13.79
C LEU A 26 -6.35 -7.66 12.70
N VAL A 27 -7.40 -8.45 12.45
CA VAL A 27 -8.42 -8.11 11.44
C VAL A 27 -9.60 -7.29 11.98
N THR A 28 -9.58 -6.93 13.26
CA THR A 28 -10.56 -5.99 13.82
C THR A 28 -10.45 -4.63 13.16
N GLU A 29 -11.57 -4.17 12.58
CA GLU A 29 -11.71 -2.81 12.10
C GLU A 29 -11.84 -1.84 13.27
N LEU A 30 -11.05 -0.77 13.26
CA LEU A 30 -11.21 0.31 14.22
C LEU A 30 -12.37 1.22 13.82
N PRO A 31 -13.00 1.91 14.77
CA PRO A 31 -14.03 2.89 14.48
C PRO A 31 -13.57 3.90 13.43
N ARG A 32 -14.50 4.42 12.63
CA ARG A 32 -14.17 5.50 11.68
C ARG A 32 -13.91 6.78 12.47
N TYR A 33 -12.69 7.28 12.44
CA TYR A 33 -12.32 8.57 13.02
C TYR A 33 -12.62 9.69 12.02
N ARG A 34 -13.00 10.86 12.53
CA ARG A 34 -13.13 12.08 11.70
C ARG A 34 -11.77 12.67 11.34
N ASP A 35 -10.79 12.53 12.24
CA ASP A 35 -9.43 13.01 12.05
C ASP A 35 -8.49 11.85 11.70
N ILE A 36 -7.64 12.06 10.68
CA ILE A 36 -6.75 11.04 10.13
C ILE A 36 -5.55 10.78 11.05
N LEU A 37 -5.06 11.80 11.76
CA LEU A 37 -3.96 11.63 12.71
C LEU A 37 -4.44 10.83 13.94
N ASP A 38 -5.66 11.07 14.38
CA ASP A 38 -6.29 10.29 15.45
C ASP A 38 -6.49 8.84 15.03
N PHE A 39 -6.93 8.57 13.79
CA PHE A 39 -6.99 7.21 13.26
C PHE A 39 -5.63 6.52 13.30
N VAL A 40 -4.59 7.15 12.74
CA VAL A 40 -3.24 6.55 12.68
C VAL A 40 -2.67 6.30 14.08
N ARG A 41 -2.92 7.21 15.02
CA ARG A 41 -2.48 7.05 16.41
C ARG A 41 -3.20 5.89 17.09
N ALA A 42 -4.53 5.85 17.01
CA ALA A 42 -5.33 4.78 17.58
C ALA A 42 -4.98 3.42 16.95
N ASP A 43 -4.74 3.39 15.65
CA ASP A 43 -4.24 2.23 14.92
C ASP A 43 -2.91 1.72 15.46
N THR A 44 -1.96 2.64 15.64
CA THR A 44 -0.63 2.33 16.18
C THR A 44 -0.72 1.82 17.62
N GLU A 45 -1.52 2.47 18.47
CA GLU A 45 -1.73 2.06 19.86
C GLU A 45 -2.40 0.70 19.96
N TYR A 46 -3.43 0.45 19.15
CA TYR A 46 -4.13 -0.82 19.09
C TYR A 46 -3.20 -1.97 18.67
N VAL A 47 -2.43 -1.78 17.60
CA VAL A 47 -1.47 -2.81 17.14
C VAL A 47 -0.35 -3.02 18.17
N ASN A 48 0.13 -1.97 18.84
CA ASN A 48 1.10 -2.12 19.92
C ASN A 48 0.52 -2.89 21.13
N GLU A 49 -0.78 -2.77 21.42
CA GLU A 49 -1.42 -3.60 22.44
C GLU A 49 -1.47 -5.08 22.05
N ILE A 50 -1.70 -5.38 20.76
CA ILE A 50 -1.60 -6.76 20.24
C ILE A 50 -0.18 -7.31 20.45
N VAL A 51 0.86 -6.53 20.13
CA VAL A 51 2.26 -6.93 20.34
C VAL A 51 2.53 -7.26 21.82
N ARG A 52 2.05 -6.43 22.75
CA ARG A 52 2.15 -6.72 24.20
C ARG A 52 1.41 -7.99 24.58
N GLY A 53 0.21 -8.21 24.04
CA GLY A 53 -0.55 -9.44 24.23
C GLY A 53 0.22 -10.69 23.81
N VAL A 54 0.86 -10.65 22.63
CA VAL A 54 1.72 -11.75 22.14
C VAL A 54 2.94 -11.94 23.05
N SER A 55 3.58 -10.86 23.48
CA SER A 55 4.74 -10.90 24.39
C SER A 55 4.40 -11.60 25.71
N MET A 56 3.26 -11.23 26.30
CA MET A 56 2.72 -11.85 27.52
C MET A 56 2.37 -13.32 27.31
N LEU A 57 1.67 -13.66 26.22
CA LEU A 57 1.25 -15.02 25.91
C LEU A 57 2.44 -15.97 25.71
N THR A 58 3.49 -15.48 25.05
CA THR A 58 4.65 -16.30 24.65
C THR A 58 5.80 -16.27 25.65
N GLN A 59 5.70 -15.40 26.67
CA GLN A 59 6.75 -15.09 27.64
C GLN A 59 8.08 -14.72 26.95
N SER A 60 7.99 -13.96 25.85
CA SER A 60 9.12 -13.64 24.98
C SER A 60 9.11 -12.18 24.57
N ASN A 61 10.20 -11.47 24.86
CA ASN A 61 10.39 -10.06 24.48
C ASN A 61 10.86 -9.87 23.03
N GLU A 62 11.18 -10.93 22.31
CA GLU A 62 11.60 -10.84 20.90
C GLU A 62 10.56 -10.13 20.01
N ILE A 63 9.28 -10.20 20.36
CA ILE A 63 8.17 -9.57 19.61
C ILE A 63 8.14 -8.05 19.84
N ASP A 64 8.78 -7.55 20.89
CA ASP A 64 8.84 -6.12 21.20
C ASP A 64 9.60 -5.35 20.09
N HIS A 65 10.34 -6.05 19.24
CA HIS A 65 10.93 -5.48 18.03
C HIS A 65 9.91 -5.07 16.97
N ALA A 66 8.70 -5.64 17.00
CA ALA A 66 7.57 -5.25 16.17
C ALA A 66 6.75 -4.09 16.77
N VAL A 67 7.18 -3.52 17.91
CA VAL A 67 6.58 -2.29 18.44
C VAL A 67 6.91 -1.12 17.50
N PHE A 68 5.88 -0.33 17.21
CA PHE A 68 5.99 0.85 16.37
C PHE A 68 6.11 2.10 17.26
N PRO A 69 7.31 2.70 17.38
CA PRO A 69 7.53 3.86 18.26
C PRO A 69 6.91 5.16 17.71
N GLY A 70 6.39 5.13 16.48
CA GLY A 70 5.82 6.29 15.83
C GLY A 70 4.69 5.93 14.87
N ASN A 71 4.08 6.99 14.34
CA ASN A 71 2.88 6.92 13.51
C ASN A 71 3.18 6.65 12.04
N ASN A 72 4.43 6.32 11.69
CA ASN A 72 4.91 6.39 10.32
C ASN A 72 4.81 5.08 9.54
N MET A 73 4.69 3.96 10.26
CA MET A 73 4.71 2.64 9.65
C MET A 73 3.44 2.33 8.85
N ILE A 74 3.63 1.62 7.75
CA ILE A 74 2.56 1.00 6.94
C ILE A 74 2.62 -0.51 7.13
N TYR A 75 1.54 -1.22 6.76
CA TYR A 75 1.44 -2.68 6.91
C TYR A 75 1.64 -3.20 8.33
N ARG A 76 1.25 -2.41 9.35
CA ARG A 76 1.50 -2.73 10.77
C ARG A 76 0.95 -4.10 11.15
N ARG A 77 -0.27 -4.43 10.72
CA ARG A 77 -0.92 -5.70 11.08
C ARG A 77 -0.24 -6.87 10.41
N LEU A 78 0.04 -6.75 9.12
CA LEU A 78 0.74 -7.78 8.36
C LEU A 78 2.15 -8.02 8.91
N ILE A 79 2.85 -6.94 9.31
CA ILE A 79 4.15 -7.03 9.96
C ILE A 79 4.04 -7.81 11.27
N VAL A 80 3.13 -7.42 12.18
CA VAL A 80 2.96 -8.12 13.46
C VAL A 80 2.57 -9.58 13.27
N TYR A 81 1.68 -9.86 12.31
CA TYR A 81 1.33 -11.23 11.93
C TYR A 81 2.58 -12.01 11.53
N ILE A 82 3.34 -11.52 10.56
CA ILE A 82 4.54 -12.19 10.07
C ILE A 82 5.58 -12.35 11.18
N PHE A 83 5.81 -11.30 11.99
CA PHE A 83 6.79 -11.33 13.07
C PHE A 83 6.45 -12.39 14.12
N ALA A 84 5.19 -12.44 14.57
CA ALA A 84 4.72 -13.43 15.53
C ALA A 84 4.93 -14.86 14.99
N HIS A 85 4.60 -15.10 13.73
CA HIS A 85 4.73 -16.43 13.13
C HIS A 85 6.18 -16.80 12.82
N VAL A 86 7.02 -15.89 12.31
CA VAL A 86 8.44 -16.16 12.10
C VAL A 86 9.11 -16.47 13.44
N MET A 87 8.80 -15.72 14.49
CA MET A 87 9.38 -15.98 15.81
C MET A 87 9.00 -17.32 16.41
N LEU A 88 7.76 -17.77 16.21
CA LEU A 88 7.18 -18.90 16.94
C LEU A 88 7.08 -20.17 16.10
N CYS A 89 7.08 -20.04 14.79
CA CYS A 89 6.89 -21.13 13.83
C CYS A 89 8.11 -21.33 12.91
N SER A 90 8.99 -20.33 12.73
CA SER A 90 10.20 -20.46 11.91
C SER A 90 11.45 -20.70 12.75
N ARG A 91 12.39 -21.48 12.18
CA ARG A 91 13.76 -21.62 12.70
C ARG A 91 14.69 -20.52 12.18
N ASP A 92 14.37 -19.97 11.02
CA ASP A 92 15.12 -18.88 10.40
C ASP A 92 14.58 -17.53 10.86
N LYS A 93 15.39 -16.81 11.64
CA LYS A 93 15.10 -15.48 12.16
C LYS A 93 15.83 -14.36 11.41
N SER A 94 16.57 -14.67 10.34
CA SER A 94 17.35 -13.68 9.57
C SER A 94 16.50 -12.49 9.08
N PHE A 95 15.23 -12.75 8.76
CA PHE A 95 14.27 -11.70 8.39
C PHE A 95 14.07 -10.66 9.49
N LEU A 96 14.06 -11.05 10.77
CA LEU A 96 13.82 -10.11 11.86
C LEU A 96 14.92 -9.05 11.92
N ASP A 97 16.14 -9.43 11.55
CA ASP A 97 17.28 -8.51 11.53
C ASP A 97 17.30 -7.67 10.25
N GLU A 98 16.94 -8.23 9.10
CA GLU A 98 16.76 -7.46 7.85
C GLU A 98 15.67 -6.38 8.02
N PHE A 99 14.52 -6.75 8.59
CA PHE A 99 13.42 -5.84 8.87
C PHE A 99 13.85 -4.65 9.74
N LYS A 100 14.59 -4.94 10.83
CA LYS A 100 15.10 -3.91 11.74
C LYS A 100 16.02 -2.93 11.03
N GLN A 101 16.91 -3.42 10.17
CA GLN A 101 17.87 -2.56 9.48
C GLN A 101 17.20 -1.73 8.38
N LYS A 102 16.24 -2.31 7.65
CA LYS A 102 15.72 -1.71 6.42
C LYS A 102 14.60 -0.69 6.67
N TRP A 103 13.67 -0.96 7.59
CA TRP A 103 12.41 -0.20 7.64
C TRP A 103 12.17 0.58 8.94
N LYS A 104 12.93 0.31 10.01
CA LYS A 104 12.70 0.95 11.32
C LYS A 104 13.03 2.45 11.36
N ASN A 105 13.86 2.94 10.45
CA ASN A 105 14.39 4.30 10.46
C ASN A 105 13.89 5.18 9.30
N GLN A 106 12.90 4.71 8.54
CA GLN A 106 12.36 5.46 7.41
C GLN A 106 11.38 6.56 7.87
N ASP A 107 11.40 7.71 7.19
CA ASP A 107 10.38 8.74 7.40
C ASP A 107 9.06 8.39 6.69
N ASN A 108 7.99 9.15 6.96
CA ASN A 108 6.66 8.95 6.33
C ASN A 108 6.71 8.96 4.81
N PHE A 109 7.63 9.72 4.23
CA PHE A 109 7.71 9.90 2.81
C PHE A 109 8.46 8.74 2.15
N ASP A 110 9.59 8.33 2.72
CA ASP A 110 10.39 7.21 2.25
C ASP A 110 9.59 5.90 2.28
N ILE A 111 8.84 5.66 3.35
CA ILE A 111 8.07 4.41 3.47
C ILE A 111 6.90 4.34 2.47
N LEU A 112 6.31 5.49 2.11
CA LEU A 112 5.29 5.56 1.06
C LEU A 112 5.89 5.35 -0.32
N ARG A 113 7.07 5.91 -0.60
CA ARG A 113 7.78 5.67 -1.86
C ARG A 113 8.12 4.19 -2.01
N ASP A 114 8.55 3.54 -0.93
CA ASP A 114 9.03 2.17 -0.96
C ASP A 114 7.91 1.15 -0.65
N HIS A 115 6.65 1.59 -0.58
CA HIS A 115 5.53 0.78 -0.09
C HIS A 115 5.31 -0.52 -0.87
N GLN A 116 5.57 -0.52 -2.18
CA GLN A 116 5.41 -1.68 -3.04
C GLN A 116 6.50 -2.71 -2.70
N SER A 117 7.76 -2.28 -2.52
CA SER A 117 8.85 -3.16 -2.10
C SER A 117 8.59 -3.77 -0.73
N VAL A 118 8.07 -2.98 0.22
CA VAL A 118 7.68 -3.48 1.55
C VAL A 118 6.59 -4.56 1.39
N LYS A 119 5.53 -4.27 0.62
CA LYS A 119 4.43 -5.21 0.38
C LYS A 119 4.90 -6.51 -0.28
N ASP A 120 5.74 -6.41 -1.30
CA ASP A 120 6.24 -7.57 -2.03
C ASP A 120 7.11 -8.44 -1.11
N THR A 121 8.00 -7.83 -0.35
CA THR A 121 8.83 -8.53 0.64
C THR A 121 7.96 -9.25 1.69
N LEU A 122 6.95 -8.57 2.25
CA LEU A 122 6.02 -9.18 3.23
C LEU A 122 5.20 -10.31 2.58
N SER A 123 4.77 -10.14 1.33
CA SER A 123 4.05 -11.17 0.57
C SER A 123 4.90 -12.42 0.35
N ASP A 124 6.17 -12.23 -0.04
CA ASP A 124 7.11 -13.31 -0.29
C ASP A 124 7.40 -14.09 0.99
N ILE A 125 7.54 -13.41 2.12
CA ILE A 125 7.74 -14.07 3.42
C ILE A 125 6.50 -14.87 3.81
N PHE A 126 5.31 -14.28 3.67
CA PHE A 126 4.07 -14.97 3.98
C PHE A 126 3.93 -16.25 3.15
N ARG A 127 4.14 -16.18 1.84
CA ARG A 127 3.99 -17.33 0.94
C ARG A 127 5.12 -18.34 1.07
N HIS A 128 6.37 -17.91 1.04
CA HIS A 128 7.51 -18.84 0.95
C HIS A 128 8.04 -19.31 2.29
N ARG A 129 7.82 -18.56 3.37
CA ARG A 129 8.32 -18.93 4.70
C ARG A 129 7.23 -19.43 5.62
N LEU A 130 6.04 -18.82 5.60
CA LEU A 130 4.95 -19.26 6.47
C LEU A 130 4.14 -20.40 5.84
N GLN A 131 3.66 -20.29 4.60
CA GLN A 131 2.84 -21.38 4.00
C GLN A 131 3.64 -22.64 3.64
N VAL A 132 4.92 -22.52 3.26
CA VAL A 132 5.72 -23.67 2.81
C VAL A 132 6.40 -24.40 3.97
N GLN A 133 6.83 -23.69 5.02
CA GLN A 133 7.59 -24.29 6.12
C GLN A 133 6.74 -24.56 7.37
N SER A 134 5.62 -23.84 7.52
CA SER A 134 4.67 -24.02 8.61
C SER A 134 3.37 -24.59 8.06
N TYR A 135 2.61 -25.29 8.91
CA TYR A 135 1.35 -25.98 8.59
C TYR A 135 0.49 -25.22 7.56
N PRO A 136 0.39 -25.70 6.30
CA PRO A 136 -0.24 -24.96 5.18
C PRO A 136 -1.70 -24.57 5.42
N THR A 137 -2.38 -25.27 6.32
CA THR A 137 -3.78 -25.03 6.69
C THR A 137 -3.97 -23.84 7.63
N LEU A 138 -2.90 -23.30 8.24
CA LEU A 138 -2.96 -22.24 9.24
C LEU A 138 -2.73 -20.83 8.68
N HIS A 139 -2.31 -20.71 7.41
CA HIS A 139 -2.02 -19.43 6.75
C HIS A 139 -2.64 -19.35 5.35
N SER A 140 -3.96 -19.18 5.30
CA SER A 140 -4.70 -19.08 4.05
C SER A 140 -4.41 -17.77 3.30
N GLU A 141 -4.50 -17.80 1.96
CA GLU A 141 -4.47 -16.59 1.13
C GLU A 141 -5.61 -15.61 1.47
N GLU A 142 -6.72 -16.10 2.02
CA GLU A 142 -7.82 -15.25 2.45
C GLU A 142 -7.43 -14.39 3.67
N GLU A 143 -6.75 -14.99 4.65
CA GLU A 143 -6.26 -14.27 5.83
C GLU A 143 -5.26 -13.17 5.43
N PHE A 144 -4.35 -13.49 4.51
CA PHE A 144 -3.42 -12.52 3.95
C PHE A 144 -4.14 -11.33 3.30
N ARG A 145 -5.13 -11.60 2.44
CA ARG A 145 -5.89 -10.54 1.76
C ARG A 145 -6.62 -9.65 2.75
N LYS A 146 -7.20 -10.20 3.82
CA LYS A 146 -7.88 -9.41 4.86
C LYS A 146 -6.91 -8.50 5.62
N LEU A 147 -5.74 -9.00 6.01
CA LEU A 147 -4.71 -8.18 6.66
C LEU A 147 -4.24 -7.04 5.75
N VAL A 148 -3.93 -7.35 4.49
CA VAL A 148 -3.51 -6.35 3.49
C VAL A 148 -4.62 -5.32 3.25
N ALA A 149 -5.89 -5.73 3.19
CA ALA A 149 -7.01 -4.83 2.97
C ALA A 149 -7.11 -3.79 4.09
N ILE A 150 -6.98 -4.20 5.35
CA ILE A 150 -7.02 -3.29 6.49
C ILE A 150 -5.80 -2.38 6.51
N ASP A 151 -4.61 -2.93 6.26
CA ASP A 151 -3.38 -2.13 6.21
C ASP A 151 -3.36 -1.14 5.03
N THR A 152 -4.13 -1.41 3.97
CA THR A 152 -4.33 -0.45 2.86
C THR A 152 -5.04 0.81 3.36
N ILE A 153 -5.91 0.72 4.37
CA ILE A 153 -6.52 1.89 5.02
C ILE A 153 -5.45 2.73 5.71
N GLY A 154 -4.54 2.08 6.45
CA GLY A 154 -3.38 2.72 7.07
C GLY A 154 -2.46 3.41 6.06
N LEU A 155 -2.18 2.76 4.94
CA LEU A 155 -1.41 3.32 3.82
C LEU A 155 -2.09 4.58 3.25
N CYS A 156 -3.41 4.53 3.04
CA CYS A 156 -4.19 5.66 2.56
C CYS A 156 -4.19 6.85 3.54
N ALA A 157 -4.22 6.56 4.84
CA ALA A 157 -4.12 7.58 5.89
C ALA A 157 -2.74 8.26 5.86
N GLN A 158 -1.65 7.49 5.74
CA GLN A 158 -0.29 8.05 5.61
C GLN A 158 -0.15 8.92 4.36
N LEU A 159 -0.65 8.46 3.22
CA LEU A 159 -0.65 9.25 2.00
C LEU A 159 -1.36 10.59 2.20
N THR A 160 -2.51 10.57 2.88
CA THR A 160 -3.25 11.79 3.17
C THR A 160 -2.46 12.75 4.05
N ILE A 161 -1.80 12.25 5.09
CA ILE A 161 -0.91 13.07 5.95
C ILE A 161 0.21 13.72 5.11
N VAL A 162 0.85 12.93 4.24
CA VAL A 162 1.95 13.40 3.39
C VAL A 162 1.53 14.47 2.39
N VAL A 163 0.35 14.34 1.75
CA VAL A 163 -0.11 15.34 0.76
C VAL A 163 -0.80 16.56 1.37
N THR A 164 -1.18 16.50 2.64
CA THR A 164 -1.80 17.62 3.36
C THR A 164 -0.76 18.47 4.10
N ASP A 165 0.37 17.90 4.51
CA ASP A 165 1.50 18.63 5.06
C ASP A 165 2.30 19.37 3.97
N ASN A 166 2.51 20.67 4.13
CA ASN A 166 3.17 21.49 3.11
C ASN A 166 4.65 21.13 2.89
N SER A 167 5.35 20.62 3.91
CA SER A 167 6.77 20.26 3.78
C SER A 167 6.94 18.96 3.00
N ASN A 168 6.13 17.95 3.33
CA ASN A 168 6.07 16.67 2.63
C ASN A 168 5.49 16.83 1.22
N PHE A 169 4.51 17.70 1.03
CA PHE A 169 3.96 18.01 -0.29
C PHE A 169 5.05 18.52 -1.25
N LYS A 170 5.97 19.38 -0.78
CA LYS A 170 7.13 19.81 -1.59
C LYS A 170 8.06 18.64 -1.93
N LYS A 171 8.30 17.71 -0.99
CA LYS A 171 9.08 16.49 -1.24
C LYS A 171 8.42 15.61 -2.30
N VAL A 172 7.10 15.45 -2.25
CA VAL A 172 6.30 14.73 -3.27
C VAL A 172 6.52 15.36 -4.64
N LEU A 173 6.37 16.69 -4.77
CA LEU A 173 6.53 17.39 -6.04
C LEU A 173 7.96 17.40 -6.59
N ALA A 174 8.96 17.14 -5.75
CA ALA A 174 10.35 17.04 -6.16
C ALA A 174 10.68 15.69 -6.82
N GLN A 175 9.82 14.67 -6.68
CA GLN A 175 10.09 13.35 -7.24
C GLN A 175 10.06 13.33 -8.76
N ARG A 176 10.90 12.49 -9.36
CA ARG A 176 11.00 12.26 -10.81
C ARG A 176 11.11 10.76 -11.08
N GLY A 177 11.06 10.36 -12.34
CA GLY A 177 11.34 8.98 -12.74
C GLY A 177 10.47 7.93 -12.03
N PRO A 178 11.03 6.74 -11.71
CA PRO A 178 10.29 5.66 -11.06
C PRO A 178 9.62 6.06 -9.75
N GLU A 179 10.25 6.91 -8.94
CA GLU A 179 9.73 7.36 -7.65
C GLU A 179 8.47 8.20 -7.82
N ALA A 180 8.46 9.09 -8.81
CA ALA A 180 7.26 9.84 -9.17
C ALA A 180 6.15 8.91 -9.70
N GLN A 181 6.51 7.89 -10.48
CA GLN A 181 5.54 6.95 -11.04
C GLN A 181 4.80 6.18 -9.94
N VAL A 182 5.53 5.69 -8.92
CA VAL A 182 4.94 4.99 -7.77
C VAL A 182 3.94 5.90 -7.06
N LEU A 183 4.30 7.15 -6.78
CA LEU A 183 3.41 8.10 -6.11
C LEU A 183 2.20 8.47 -6.96
N LEU A 184 2.34 8.63 -8.27
CA LEU A 184 1.22 8.88 -9.19
C LEU A 184 0.22 7.73 -9.18
N ASN A 185 0.71 6.50 -9.28
CA ASN A 185 -0.11 5.29 -9.21
C ASN A 185 -0.83 5.19 -7.86
N LEU A 186 -0.14 5.46 -6.76
CA LEU A 186 -0.72 5.43 -5.42
C LEU A 186 -1.79 6.51 -5.23
N LEU A 187 -1.55 7.74 -5.71
CA LEU A 187 -2.52 8.83 -5.68
C LEU A 187 -3.77 8.51 -6.50
N GLN A 188 -3.61 7.97 -7.71
CA GLN A 188 -4.73 7.57 -8.55
C GLN A 188 -5.53 6.43 -7.92
N ALA A 189 -4.84 5.38 -7.46
CA ALA A 189 -5.47 4.27 -6.77
C ALA A 189 -6.25 4.75 -5.55
N ARG A 190 -5.76 5.74 -4.79
CA ARG A 190 -6.52 6.34 -3.69
C ARG A 190 -7.77 7.08 -4.19
N LEU A 191 -7.66 7.84 -5.28
CA LEU A 191 -8.75 8.63 -5.85
C LEU A 191 -9.86 7.78 -6.50
N ASP A 192 -9.55 6.53 -6.86
CA ASP A 192 -10.53 5.56 -7.37
C ASP A 192 -11.53 5.09 -6.29
N PHE A 193 -11.23 5.33 -5.00
CA PHE A 193 -12.13 5.05 -3.88
C PHE A 193 -12.72 6.34 -3.29
N PRO A 194 -13.91 6.27 -2.65
CA PRO A 194 -14.47 7.41 -1.92
C PRO A 194 -13.45 8.03 -0.95
N LEU A 195 -13.34 9.35 -1.02
CA LEU A 195 -12.45 10.15 -0.19
C LEU A 195 -13.24 11.36 0.31
N ASP A 196 -13.01 11.73 1.56
CA ASP A 196 -13.63 12.93 2.15
C ASP A 196 -13.36 14.14 1.23
N PRO A 197 -14.38 14.93 0.86
CA PRO A 197 -14.21 16.15 0.08
C PRO A 197 -13.10 17.08 0.59
N LEU A 198 -12.88 17.15 1.90
CA LEU A 198 -11.82 17.93 2.54
C LEU A 198 -10.43 17.53 2.05
N HIS A 199 -10.18 16.23 1.88
CA HIS A 199 -8.88 15.69 1.47
C HIS A 199 -8.78 15.46 -0.04
N LYS A 200 -9.93 15.30 -0.73
CA LYS A 200 -9.98 15.03 -2.17
C LYS A 200 -9.31 16.12 -3.00
N SER A 201 -9.57 17.39 -2.68
CA SER A 201 -8.96 18.52 -3.39
C SER A 201 -7.43 18.49 -3.34
N ARG A 202 -6.86 18.13 -2.18
CA ARG A 202 -5.41 18.00 -1.97
C ARG A 202 -4.82 16.82 -2.72
N HIS A 203 -5.49 15.67 -2.76
CA HIS A 203 -5.03 14.51 -3.55
C HIS A 203 -5.05 14.79 -5.05
N VAL A 204 -6.13 15.39 -5.55
CA VAL A 204 -6.23 15.79 -6.97
C VAL A 204 -5.13 16.81 -7.30
N LYS A 205 -4.92 17.80 -6.43
CA LYS A 205 -3.83 18.78 -6.61
C LYS A 205 -2.46 18.09 -6.64
N ALA A 206 -2.18 17.19 -5.69
CA ALA A 206 -0.93 16.42 -5.63
C ALA A 206 -0.70 15.64 -6.94
N LEU A 207 -1.73 14.92 -7.40
CA LEU A 207 -1.68 14.14 -8.63
C LEU A 207 -1.36 15.01 -9.85
N LEU A 208 -2.10 16.11 -10.02
CA LEU A 208 -1.92 17.00 -11.17
C LEU A 208 -0.56 17.71 -11.15
N GLU A 209 -0.13 18.22 -9.99
CA GLU A 209 1.13 18.93 -9.87
C GLU A 209 2.34 17.99 -10.00
N LEU A 210 2.29 16.81 -9.38
CA LEU A 210 3.33 15.79 -9.55
C LEU A 210 3.41 15.34 -11.01
N SER A 211 2.26 15.10 -11.64
CA SER A 211 2.18 14.69 -13.05
C SER A 211 2.76 15.75 -13.99
N ARG A 212 2.56 17.04 -13.70
CA ARG A 212 3.20 18.14 -14.45
C ARG A 212 4.69 18.23 -14.19
N ALA A 213 5.11 18.11 -12.93
CA ALA A 213 6.49 18.28 -12.53
C ALA A 213 7.39 17.14 -13.03
N SER A 214 6.87 15.91 -13.03
CA SER A 214 7.58 14.70 -13.47
C SER A 214 7.47 14.43 -14.97
N GLY A 215 6.47 15.01 -15.65
CA GLY A 215 6.16 14.64 -17.03
C GLY A 215 5.49 13.27 -17.15
N LEU A 216 5.08 12.64 -16.04
CA LEU A 216 4.48 11.30 -16.01
C LEU A 216 2.97 11.35 -15.76
N TYR A 217 2.30 10.21 -15.85
CA TYR A 217 0.88 10.04 -15.52
C TYR A 217 0.64 8.65 -14.92
N PRO A 218 -0.43 8.44 -14.14
CA PRO A 218 -0.73 7.12 -13.60
C PRO A 218 -0.82 6.05 -14.69
N ASP A 219 -0.13 4.92 -14.50
CA ASP A 219 -0.04 3.85 -15.50
C ASP A 219 -1.41 3.28 -15.85
N CYS A 220 -2.35 3.27 -14.90
CA CYS A 220 -3.70 2.79 -15.11
C CYS A 220 -4.52 3.66 -16.08
N LEU A 221 -4.04 4.85 -16.44
CA LEU A 221 -4.64 5.70 -17.48
C LEU A 221 -4.07 5.42 -18.88
N ALA A 222 -2.95 4.70 -18.99
CA ALA A 222 -2.42 4.25 -20.27
C ALA A 222 -3.17 3.01 -20.76
N LEU A 223 -3.95 3.17 -21.82
CA LEU A 223 -4.49 2.05 -22.57
C LEU A 223 -3.44 1.53 -23.54
N ARG A 224 -2.99 0.28 -23.33
CA ARG A 224 -2.05 -0.42 -24.22
C ARG A 224 -2.79 -1.43 -25.09
N GLY A 225 -2.24 -1.71 -26.28
CA GLY A 225 -2.79 -2.69 -27.22
C GLY A 225 -4.09 -2.24 -27.87
N VAL A 226 -4.25 -0.93 -28.10
CA VAL A 226 -5.33 -0.38 -28.92
C VAL A 226 -4.93 -0.51 -30.38
N GLU A 227 -5.74 -1.22 -31.15
CA GLU A 227 -5.63 -1.28 -32.61
C GLU A 227 -6.58 -0.24 -33.20
N MET A 228 -6.13 0.49 -34.21
CA MET A 228 -6.94 1.49 -34.93
C MET A 228 -6.96 1.14 -36.40
N GLU A 229 -8.10 1.39 -37.05
CA GLU A 229 -8.19 1.35 -38.51
C GLU A 229 -7.30 2.45 -39.12
N GLU A 230 -6.86 2.24 -40.37
CA GLU A 230 -5.94 3.15 -41.07
C GLU A 230 -6.56 4.54 -41.32
N PHE A 231 -7.87 4.57 -41.55
CA PHE A 231 -8.60 5.79 -41.91
C PHE A 231 -9.59 6.21 -40.82
N PRO A 232 -9.67 7.51 -40.50
CA PRO A 232 -10.65 8.00 -39.54
C PRO A 232 -12.07 7.88 -40.11
N VAL A 233 -13.02 7.60 -39.22
CA VAL A 233 -14.45 7.60 -39.54
C VAL A 233 -14.96 9.03 -39.68
N VAL A 234 -14.44 9.95 -38.85
CA VAL A 234 -14.86 11.35 -38.84
C VAL A 234 -13.66 12.27 -38.61
N HIS A 235 -13.61 13.35 -39.38
CA HIS A 235 -12.69 14.46 -39.17
C HIS A 235 -13.36 15.60 -38.40
N GLY A 236 -12.68 16.12 -37.39
CA GLY A 236 -13.13 17.27 -36.61
C GLY A 236 -12.07 18.37 -36.51
N GLY A 237 -12.47 19.55 -36.04
CA GLY A 237 -11.56 20.67 -35.81
C GLY A 237 -10.47 20.35 -34.78
N TYR A 238 -10.84 19.68 -33.68
CA TYR A 238 -9.93 19.40 -32.56
C TYR A 238 -9.23 18.02 -32.64
N GLY A 239 -9.57 17.20 -33.62
CA GLY A 239 -9.11 15.83 -33.70
C GLY A 239 -9.90 15.00 -34.70
N ASP A 240 -9.38 13.83 -35.02
CA ASP A 240 -10.03 12.84 -35.88
C ASP A 240 -10.47 11.65 -35.02
N VAL A 241 -11.56 10.99 -35.41
CA VAL A 241 -12.09 9.82 -34.71
C VAL A 241 -11.92 8.59 -35.59
N TYR A 242 -11.19 7.62 -35.07
CA TYR A 242 -10.93 6.34 -35.70
C TYR A 242 -11.80 5.27 -35.03
N LYS A 243 -12.13 4.25 -35.82
CA LYS A 243 -12.65 3.01 -35.28
C LYS A 243 -11.47 2.15 -34.85
N GLY A 244 -11.61 1.46 -33.73
CA GLY A 244 -10.56 0.63 -33.19
C GLY A 244 -11.08 -0.55 -32.38
N THR A 245 -10.14 -1.39 -31.95
CA THR A 245 -10.38 -2.58 -31.14
C THR A 245 -9.48 -2.55 -29.91
N TRP A 246 -10.05 -2.90 -28.76
CA TRP A 246 -9.31 -3.10 -27.52
C TRP A 246 -9.89 -4.29 -26.76
N GLN A 247 -9.06 -5.29 -26.48
CA GLN A 247 -9.48 -6.55 -25.85
C GLN A 247 -10.69 -7.20 -26.55
N GLY A 248 -10.70 -7.19 -27.89
CA GLY A 248 -11.78 -7.73 -28.72
C GLY A 248 -13.07 -6.90 -28.73
N LYS A 249 -13.12 -5.75 -28.03
CA LYS A 249 -14.26 -4.84 -28.03
C LYS A 249 -14.03 -3.69 -29.00
N LEU A 250 -15.07 -3.35 -29.75
CA LEU A 250 -15.05 -2.20 -30.64
C LEU A 250 -15.08 -0.90 -29.83
N ILE A 251 -14.19 0.03 -30.15
CA ILE A 251 -14.08 1.33 -29.50
C ILE A 251 -13.94 2.45 -30.53
N ALA A 252 -14.23 3.69 -30.11
CA ALA A 252 -13.91 4.89 -30.84
C ALA A 252 -12.64 5.52 -30.26
N VAL A 253 -11.64 5.79 -31.10
CA VAL A 253 -10.37 6.40 -30.68
C VAL A 253 -10.29 7.80 -31.25
N LYS A 254 -10.31 8.80 -30.37
CA LYS A 254 -10.16 10.21 -30.76
C LYS A 254 -8.69 10.60 -30.70
N VAL A 255 -8.09 10.81 -31.87
CA VAL A 255 -6.72 11.31 -32.01
C VAL A 255 -6.77 12.83 -32.09
N MET A 256 -6.19 13.51 -31.10
CA MET A 256 -6.18 14.96 -31.05
C MET A 256 -5.21 15.53 -32.09
N LYS A 257 -5.63 16.56 -32.83
CA LYS A 257 -4.74 17.27 -33.76
C LYS A 257 -3.75 18.11 -32.98
N MET A 258 -2.46 17.94 -33.25
CA MET A 258 -1.41 18.81 -32.71
C MET A 258 -1.10 19.91 -33.71
N TYR A 259 -1.33 21.16 -33.35
CA TYR A 259 -0.92 22.31 -34.17
C TYR A 259 0.56 22.60 -33.94
N GLN A 260 1.28 23.10 -34.94
CA GLN A 260 2.72 23.41 -34.85
C GLN A 260 3.09 24.40 -33.73
N THR A 261 2.13 25.23 -33.29
CA THR A 261 2.29 26.15 -32.15
C THR A 261 2.03 25.50 -30.79
N SER A 262 1.60 24.23 -30.78
CA SER A 262 1.37 23.48 -29.55
C SER A 262 2.72 23.10 -28.95
N ASP A 263 2.84 23.20 -27.63
CA ASP A 263 4.00 22.72 -26.90
C ASP A 263 3.97 21.18 -26.88
N ILE A 264 4.38 20.57 -28.00
CA ILE A 264 4.32 19.11 -28.25
C ILE A 264 5.05 18.34 -27.14
N VAL A 265 6.10 18.93 -26.56
CA VAL A 265 6.86 18.37 -25.43
C VAL A 265 6.00 18.25 -24.16
N LYS A 266 5.03 19.15 -23.94
CA LYS A 266 4.08 19.04 -22.81
C LYS A 266 2.98 18.01 -23.04
N LEU A 267 2.68 17.69 -24.30
CA LEU A 267 1.60 16.76 -24.69
C LEU A 267 2.11 15.32 -24.79
N LEU A 268 3.33 15.13 -25.27
CA LEU A 268 4.03 13.87 -25.28
C LEU A 268 4.76 13.72 -23.94
N LYS A 269 4.01 13.26 -22.93
CA LYS A 269 4.61 12.71 -21.72
C LYS A 269 5.34 11.41 -22.10
N VAL A 270 6.63 11.53 -22.43
CA VAL A 270 7.53 10.43 -22.80
C VAL A 270 8.31 9.97 -21.57
#